data_AF-A0A349WA63-F1
#
_entry.id   AF-A0A349WA63-F1
#
_cell.length_a   1.000
_cell.length_b   1.000
_cell.length_c   1.000
_cell.angle_alpha   90.00
_cell.angle_beta   90.00
_cell.angle_gamma   90.00
#
_symmetry.space_group_name_H-M   'P 1'
#
loop_
_entity.id
_entity.type
_entity.pdbx_description
1 polymer ?
#
loop_
_entity_poly.entity_id
_entity_poly.type
_entity_poly.pdbx_seq_one_letter_code
_entity_poly.pdbx_strand_id
1 'polypeptide(L)' 'HALLCLNAPELGTAFLQEQMQALAPELAFVERVANPAVFADVSQDRSLKVLVYRAPE' A
#
# COMPACT_ATOMS: atom_id res chain seq x y z
N HIS A 1 -7.18 -12.31 -2.19
CA HIS A 1 -6.24 -11.23 -1.77
C HIS A 1 -5.96 -10.30 -2.93
N ALA A 2 -5.49 -9.08 -2.64
CA ALA A 2 -4.99 -8.11 -3.60
C ALA A 2 -3.69 -7.47 -3.09
N LEU A 3 -2.83 -7.05 -4.03
CA LEU A 3 -1.64 -6.24 -3.75
C LEU A 3 -1.77 -4.89 -4.43
N LEU A 4 -1.61 -3.82 -3.65
CA LEU A 4 -1.59 -2.46 -4.16
C LEU A 4 -0.18 -1.91 -4.10
N CYS A 5 0.36 -1.55 -5.25
CA CYS A 5 1.74 -1.11 -5.40
C CYS A 5 1.79 0.33 -5.90
N LEU A 6 2.55 1.19 -5.21
CA LEU A 6 2.79 2.57 -5.61
C LEU A 6 4.27 2.92 -5.47
N ASN A 7 4.85 3.36 -6.57
CA ASN A 7 6.23 3.85 -6.64
C ASN A 7 6.27 5.31 -7.10
N ALA A 8 5.41 6.15 -6.51
CA ALA A 8 5.39 7.59 -6.71
C ALA A 8 5.75 8.27 -5.38
N PRO A 9 6.87 9.02 -5.28
CA PRO A 9 7.33 9.60 -4.03
C PRO A 9 6.47 10.76 -3.52
N GLU A 10 5.68 11.39 -4.39
CA GLU A 10 4.77 12.49 -4.08
C GLU A 10 3.42 12.03 -3.49
N LEU A 11 3.11 10.73 -3.58
CA LEU A 11 1.87 10.15 -3.08
C LEU A 11 2.15 9.23 -1.88
N GLY A 12 1.49 9.53 -0.76
CA GLY A 12 1.58 8.77 0.47
C GLY A 12 0.75 7.49 0.49
N THR A 13 0.87 6.72 1.57
CA THR A 13 0.09 5.48 1.77
C THR A 13 -1.42 5.74 1.80
N ALA A 14 -1.84 6.90 2.31
CA ALA A 14 -3.25 7.29 2.39
C ALA A 14 -3.95 7.27 1.02
N PHE A 15 -3.27 7.71 -0.05
CA PHE A 15 -3.79 7.66 -1.41
C PHE A 15 -4.23 6.23 -1.80
N LEU A 16 -3.42 5.22 -1.50
CA LEU A 16 -3.79 3.82 -1.79
C LEU A 16 -4.99 3.35 -0.95
N GLN A 17 -5.02 3.73 0.33
CA GLN A 17 -6.10 3.32 1.23
C GLN A 17 -7.43 3.95 0.84
N GLU A 18 -7.43 5.23 0.47
CA GLU A 18 -8.61 5.95 -0.01
C GLU A 18 -9.19 5.29 -1.26
N GLN A 19 -8.35 4.92 -2.23
CA GLN A 19 -8.79 4.24 -3.44
C GLN A 19 -9.39 2.86 -3.14
N MET A 20 -8.83 2.11 -2.19
CA MET A 20 -9.43 0.83 -1.77
C MET A 20 -10.77 1.01 -1.10
N GLN A 21 -10.90 1.97 -0.19
CA GLN A 21 -12.18 2.26 0.46
C GLN A 21 -13.24 2.71 -0.55
N ALA A 22 -12.85 3.47 -1.59
CA ALA A 22 -13.78 3.94 -2.60
C ALA A 22 -14.21 2.87 -3.61
N LEU A 23 -13.30 1.97 -4.01
CA LEU A 23 -13.51 1.05 -5.13
C LEU A 23 -13.78 -0.40 -4.71
N ALA A 24 -13.29 -0.81 -3.55
CA ALA A 24 -13.39 -2.17 -3.02
C ALA A 24 -13.46 -2.17 -1.48
N PRO A 25 -14.48 -1.52 -0.88
CA PRO A 25 -14.58 -1.34 0.57
C PRO A 25 -14.65 -2.65 1.36
N GLU A 26 -15.06 -3.75 0.72
CA GLU A 26 -15.14 -5.07 1.33
C GLU A 26 -13.76 -5.71 1.55
N LEU A 27 -12.72 -5.27 0.83
CA LEU A 27 -11.36 -5.77 1.04
C LEU A 27 -10.73 -5.11 2.28
N ALA A 28 -10.31 -5.95 3.23
CA ALA A 28 -9.67 -5.51 4.47
C ALA A 28 -8.16 -5.36 4.30
N PHE A 29 -7.61 -4.25 4.81
CA PHE A 29 -6.16 -4.04 4.89
C PHE A 29 -5.54 -5.05 5.86
N VAL A 30 -4.48 -5.71 5.43
CA VAL A 30 -3.75 -6.70 6.24
C VAL A 30 -2.44 -6.09 6.75
N GLU A 31 -1.57 -5.66 5.84
CA GLU A 31 -0.26 -5.14 6.18
C GLU A 31 0.34 -4.32 5.04
N ARG A 32 1.37 -3.52 5.38
CA ARG A 32 2.31 -2.98 4.39
C ARG A 32 3.53 -3.89 4.36
N VAL A 33 3.85 -4.39 3.17
CA VAL A 33 5.04 -5.21 2.97
C VAL A 33 6.28 -4.35 3.19
N ALA A 34 7.21 -4.84 4.01
CA ALA A 34 8.48 -4.17 4.22
C ALA A 34 9.31 -4.13 2.93
N ASN A 35 9.86 -2.97 2.61
CA ASN A 35 10.78 -2.86 1.48
C ASN A 35 12.08 -3.60 1.81
N PRO A 36 12.67 -4.35 0.86
CA PRO A 36 14.01 -4.89 1.04
C PRO A 36 15.02 -3.74 1.13
N ALA A 37 16.18 -3.99 1.73
CA ALA A 37 17.18 -2.94 2.02
C ALA A 37 17.63 -2.14 0.80
N VAL A 38 17.61 -2.73 -0.40
CA VAL A 38 17.93 -2.04 -1.67
C VAL A 38 16.91 -0.96 -2.05
N PHE A 39 15.69 -1.02 -1.53
CA PHE A 39 14.63 -0.03 -1.69
C PHE A 39 14.38 0.79 -0.40
N ALA A 40 15.33 0.77 0.55
CA ALA A 40 15.26 1.63 1.71
C ALA A 40 15.37 3.10 1.29
N ASP A 41 14.43 3.91 1.73
CA ASP A 41 14.47 5.37 1.58
C ASP A 41 14.57 6.00 2.97
N VAL A 42 15.14 7.20 3.04
CA VAL A 42 15.18 8.02 4.25
C VAL A 42 13.77 8.37 4.74
N SER A 43 12.78 8.41 3.84
CA SER A 43 11.37 8.62 4.15
C SER A 43 10.49 7.46 3.70
N GLN A 44 9.76 6.85 4.64
CA GLN A 44 8.80 5.78 4.33
C GLN A 44 7.68 6.23 3.39
N ASP A 45 7.32 7.52 3.40
CA ASP A 45 6.31 8.09 2.50
C ASP A 45 6.83 8.36 1.09
N ARG A 46 8.15 8.41 0.89
CA ARG A 46 8.74 8.57 -0.45
C ARG A 46 9.18 7.24 -1.07
N SER A 47 9.36 6.22 -0.25
CA SER A 47 9.69 4.86 -0.69
C SER A 47 8.56 4.14 -1.47
N LEU A 48 8.90 2.99 -2.03
CA LEU A 48 7.94 2.02 -2.56
C LEU A 48 6.91 1.64 -1.47
N LYS A 49 5.64 1.58 -1.87
CA LYS A 49 4.51 1.23 -1.00
C LYS A 49 3.83 0.02 -1.59
N VAL A 50 3.80 -1.07 -0.84
CA VAL A 50 3.08 -2.29 -1.20
C VAL A 50 2.15 -2.66 -0.06
N LEU A 51 0.85 -2.64 -0.31
CA LEU A 51 -0.18 -2.97 0.67
C LEU A 51 -0.85 -4.29 0.31
N VAL A 52 -1.06 -5.14 1.32
CA VAL A 52 -1.79 -6.40 1.18
C VAL A 52 -3.23 -6.21 1.65
N TYR A 53 -4.18 -6.66 0.83
CA TYR A 53 -5.59 -6.69 1.16
C TYR A 53 -6.16 -8.10 1.03
N ARG A 54 -7.16 -8.40 1.87
CA ARG A 54 -7.85 -9.69 1.90
C ARG A 54 -9.34 -9.48 1.62
N ALA A 55 -9.89 -10.28 0.71
CA ALA A 55 -11.34 -10.32 0.47
C ALA A 55 -12.03 -11.01 1.68
N PRO A 56 -13.30 -10.69 1.95
CA PRO A 56 -14.08 -11.44 2.95
C PRO A 56 -14.17 -12.92 2.53
N GLU A 57 -14.36 -13.81 3.52
CA GLU A 57 -14.65 -15.23 3.24
C GLU A 57 -16.02 -15.42 2.56
#